data_AF-A0A434NAP8-F1
#
_entry.id   AF-A0A434NAP8-F1
#
_cell.length_a   1.000
_cell.length_b   1.000
_cell.length_c   1.000
_cell.angle_alpha   90.00
_cell.angle_beta   90.00
_cell.angle_gamma   90.00
#
_symmetry.space_group_name_H-M   'P 1'
#
loop_
_entity.id
_entity.type
_entity.pdbx_description
1 polymer ?
#
loop_
_entity_poly.entity_id
_entity_poly.type
_entity_poly.pdbx_seq_one_letter_code
_entity_poly.pdbx_strand_id
1 'polypeptide(L)' 'MLSRPKSTIARAVRAFATLSLAATVAVTSTVSAFAQNVPVVRDAEIEALVRDYARPIFRAAGLPEDGVDIVLVN' A
#
# COMPACT_ATOMS: atom_id res chain seq x y z
N MET A 1 -42.80 21.86 33.37
CA MET A 1 -41.43 21.30 33.33
C MET A 1 -41.47 19.97 32.58
N LEU A 2 -41.43 19.98 31.24
CA LEU A 2 -41.38 18.73 30.45
C LEU A 2 -39.94 18.46 30.03
N SER A 3 -39.36 17.43 30.64
CA SER A 3 -38.01 16.92 30.37
C SER A 3 -37.83 16.60 28.89
N ARG A 4 -36.69 16.99 28.34
CA ARG A 4 -36.32 16.81 26.92
C ARG A 4 -35.83 15.37 26.68
N PRO A 5 -36.59 14.50 25.98
CA PRO A 5 -36.11 13.15 25.60
C PRO A 5 -35.14 13.16 24.40
N LYS A 6 -34.76 14.34 23.87
CA LYS A 6 -33.95 14.48 22.65
C LYS A 6 -32.49 13.99 22.81
N SER A 7 -32.00 13.81 24.04
CA SER A 7 -30.61 13.41 24.33
C SER A 7 -30.33 11.92 24.07
N THR A 8 -31.25 11.03 24.42
CA THR A 8 -31.06 9.57 24.29
C THR A 8 -31.11 9.14 22.82
N ILE A 9 -32.02 9.73 22.04
CA ILE A 9 -32.10 9.51 20.59
C ILE A 9 -30.83 10.01 19.90
N ALA A 10 -30.36 11.21 20.24
CA ALA A 10 -29.12 11.76 19.68
C ALA A 10 -27.87 10.92 20.03
N ARG A 11 -27.82 10.33 21.24
CA ARG A 11 -26.76 9.38 21.63
C ARG A 11 -26.84 8.07 20.86
N ALA A 12 -28.03 7.51 20.69
CA ALA A 12 -28.24 6.28 19.93
C ALA A 12 -27.86 6.45 18.44
N VAL A 13 -28.25 7.57 17.83
CA VAL A 13 -27.88 7.91 16.45
C VAL A 13 -26.37 8.07 16.30
N ARG A 14 -25.71 8.74 17.26
CA ARG A 14 -24.24 8.87 17.25
C ARG A 14 -23.55 7.52 17.42
N ALA A 15 -23.99 6.70 18.36
CA ALA A 15 -23.42 5.38 18.58
C ALA A 15 -23.57 4.49 17.35
N PHE A 16 -24.74 4.52 16.70
CA PHE A 16 -24.97 3.80 15.46
C PHE A 16 -24.08 4.31 14.32
N ALA A 17 -23.96 5.63 14.15
CA ALA A 17 -23.10 6.23 13.13
C ALA A 17 -21.60 5.93 13.36
N THR A 18 -21.15 5.91 14.61
CA THR A 18 -19.76 5.53 14.93
C THR A 18 -19.53 4.04 14.68
N LEU A 19 -20.51 3.19 15.00
CA LEU A 19 -20.40 1.75 14.80
C LEU A 19 -20.43 1.38 13.32
N SER A 20 -21.28 2.05 12.53
CA SER A 20 -21.34 1.84 11.08
C SER A 20 -20.05 2.32 10.40
N LEU A 21 -19.50 3.47 10.79
CA LEU A 21 -18.21 3.94 10.28
C LEU A 21 -17.08 2.96 10.64
N ALA A 22 -17.01 2.52 11.89
CA ALA A 22 -16.01 1.54 12.33
C ALA A 22 -16.10 0.22 11.54
N ALA A 23 -17.32 -0.27 11.29
CA ALA A 23 -17.55 -1.45 10.48
C ALA A 23 -17.08 -1.26 9.03
N THR A 24 -17.35 -0.11 8.41
CA THR A 24 -16.87 0.16 7.04
C THR A 24 -15.34 0.20 6.97
N VAL A 25 -14.66 0.84 7.93
CA VAL A 25 -13.19 0.92 7.95
C VAL A 25 -12.58 -0.47 8.11
N ALA A 26 -13.11 -1.29 9.03
CA ALA A 26 -12.62 -2.65 9.26
C ALA A 26 -12.72 -3.52 7.99
N VAL A 27 -13.83 -3.44 7.24
CA VAL A 27 -14.01 -4.20 5.99
C VAL A 27 -13.09 -3.69 4.87
N THR A 28 -12.85 -2.38 4.77
CA THR A 28 -11.94 -1.85 3.73
C THR A 28 -10.46 -2.13 3.97
N SER A 29 -10.06 -2.41 5.23
CA SER A 29 -8.66 -2.69 5.57
C SER A 29 -8.13 -4.03 5.04
N THR A 30 -9.00 -4.93 4.57
CA THR A 30 -8.60 -6.24 4.03
C THR A 30 -8.40 -6.23 2.51
N VAL A 31 -8.55 -5.09 1.84
CA VAL A 31 -8.27 -4.98 0.41
C VAL A 31 -6.75 -5.01 0.22
N SER A 32 -6.25 -6.07 -0.39
CA SER A 32 -4.83 -6.19 -0.76
C SER A 32 -4.44 -4.99 -1.61
N ALA A 33 -3.43 -4.23 -1.16
CA ALA A 33 -2.90 -3.16 -1.99
C ALA A 33 -2.33 -3.75 -3.27
N PHE A 34 -2.59 -3.11 -4.42
CA PHE A 34 -2.16 -3.60 -5.73
C PHE A 34 -0.64 -3.81 -5.84
N ALA A 35 0.15 -3.17 -4.98
CA ALA A 35 1.60 -3.31 -4.92
C ALA A 35 2.11 -4.50 -4.08
N GLN A 36 1.25 -5.23 -3.34
CA GLN A 36 1.71 -6.32 -2.46
C GLN A 36 2.00 -7.64 -3.18
N ASN A 37 1.42 -7.87 -4.35
CA ASN A 37 1.53 -9.13 -5.09
C ASN A 37 2.31 -8.96 -6.40
N VAL A 38 3.28 -8.04 -6.44
CA VAL A 38 4.15 -7.91 -7.61
C VAL A 38 5.06 -9.16 -7.67
N PRO A 39 4.98 -9.99 -8.72
CA PRO A 39 5.78 -11.21 -8.82
C PRO A 39 7.23 -10.84 -9.14
N VAL A 40 8.02 -10.63 -8.09
CA VAL A 40 9.45 -10.32 -8.23
C VAL A 40 10.22 -11.60 -8.54
N VAL A 41 10.98 -11.58 -9.64
CA VAL A 41 11.91 -12.63 -10.02
C VAL A 41 13.15 -12.52 -9.11
N ARG A 42 13.57 -13.63 -8.49
CA ARG A 42 14.69 -13.70 -7.52
C ARG A 42 15.73 -14.72 -7.99
N ASP A 43 16.30 -14.46 -9.16
CA ASP A 43 17.28 -15.33 -9.81
C ASP A 43 18.62 -14.61 -9.91
N ALA A 44 19.64 -15.13 -9.23
CA ALA A 44 20.96 -14.51 -9.16
C ALA A 44 21.67 -14.43 -10.53
N GLU A 45 21.43 -15.39 -11.43
CA GLU A 45 22.07 -15.41 -12.74
C GLU A 45 21.46 -14.33 -13.66
N ILE A 46 20.13 -14.24 -13.68
CA ILE A 46 19.43 -13.23 -14.49
C ILE A 46 19.71 -11.83 -13.95
N GLU A 47 19.70 -11.64 -12.62
CA GLU A 47 20.01 -10.36 -12.00
C GLU A 47 21.43 -9.89 -12.34
N ALA A 48 22.43 -10.79 -12.27
CA ALA A 48 23.80 -10.48 -12.65
C ALA A 48 23.91 -10.13 -14.14
N LEU A 49 23.28 -10.91 -15.02
CA LEU A 49 23.31 -10.66 -16.46
C LEU A 49 22.68 -9.32 -16.83
N VAL A 50 21.51 -9.01 -16.27
CA VAL A 50 20.82 -7.74 -16.51
C VAL A 50 21.65 -6.58 -15.98
N ARG A 51 22.23 -6.71 -14.77
CA ARG A 51 23.12 -5.69 -14.21
C ARG A 51 24.33 -5.45 -15.10
N ASP A 52 24.95 -6.52 -15.60
CA ASP A 52 26.10 -6.44 -16.48
C ASP A 52 25.80 -5.65 -17.77
N TYR A 53 24.61 -5.83 -18.33
CA TYR A 53 24.14 -5.11 -19.52
C TYR A 53 23.67 -3.68 -19.21
N ALA A 54 23.17 -3.42 -18.01
CA ALA A 54 22.70 -2.10 -17.61
C ALA A 54 23.85 -1.15 -17.21
N ARG A 55 24.97 -1.67 -16.71
CA ARG A 55 26.17 -0.89 -16.33
C ARG A 55 26.58 0.17 -17.37
N PRO A 56 26.76 -0.13 -18.67
CA PRO A 56 27.14 0.89 -19.65
C PRO A 56 26.10 2.02 -19.79
N ILE A 57 24.81 1.73 -19.60
CA ILE A 57 23.73 2.72 -19.64
C ILE A 57 23.84 3.66 -18.43
N PHE A 58 24.05 3.11 -17.24
CA PHE A 58 24.22 3.92 -16.02
C PHE A 58 25.46 4.80 -16.09
N ARG A 59 26.58 4.27 -16.61
CA ARG A 59 27.79 5.06 -16.88
C ARG A 59 27.52 6.21 -17.83
N ALA A 60 26.83 5.95 -18.94
CA ALA A 60 26.47 6.98 -19.91
C ALA A 60 25.51 8.03 -19.32
N ALA A 61 24.65 7.64 -18.38
CA ALA A 61 23.75 8.53 -17.64
C ALA A 61 24.43 9.27 -16.47
N GLY A 62 25.70 9.00 -16.16
CA GLY A 62 26.40 9.57 -15.01
C GLY A 62 25.89 9.06 -13.65
N LEU A 63 25.22 7.91 -13.63
CA LEU A 63 24.69 7.30 -12.41
C LEU A 63 25.74 6.36 -11.78
N PRO A 64 25.82 6.31 -10.44
CA PRO A 64 26.66 5.34 -9.74
C PRO A 64 26.17 3.92 -9.99
N GLU A 65 27.09 3.01 -10.31
CA GLU A 65 26.78 1.61 -10.69
C GLU A 65 26.06 0.82 -9.57
N ASP A 66 26.39 1.13 -8.32
CA ASP A 66 25.82 0.50 -7.12
C ASP A 66 24.67 1.31 -6.52
N GLY A 67 24.37 2.49 -7.06
CA GLY A 67 23.29 3.35 -6.57
C GLY A 67 21.95 3.13 -7.29
N VAL A 68 21.85 2.10 -8.12
CA VAL A 68 20.64 1.76 -8.88
C VAL A 68 20.18 0.35 -8.53
N ASP A 69 18.96 0.27 -7.99
CA ASP A 69 18.25 -0.97 -7.75
C ASP A 69 17.50 -1.40 -9.01
N ILE A 70 17.74 -2.64 -9.44
CA ILE A 70 17.05 -3.27 -10.57
C ILE A 70 16.12 -4.33 -9.99
N VAL A 71 14.82 -4.20 -10.25
CA VAL A 71 13.80 -5.16 -9.80
C VAL A 71 13.17 -5.81 -11.02
N LEU A 72 13.34 -7.12 -11.14
CA LEU A 72 12.77 -7.92 -12.21
C LEU A 72 11.37 -8.40 -11.82
N VAL A 73 10.39 -8.22 -12.70
CA VAL A 73 8.98 -8.59 -12.49
C VAL A 73 8.50 -9.42 -13.68
N ASN A 74 7.67 -10.44 -13.42
CA ASN A 74 7.06 -11.30 -14.44
C ASN A 74 5.63 -10.87 -14.82
#